data_AF-A0A662RBC3-F1
#
_entry.id   AF-A0A662RBC3-F1
#
_cell.length_a   1.000
_cell.length_b   1.000
_cell.length_c   1.000
_cell.angle_alpha   90.00
_cell.angle_beta   90.00
_cell.angle_gamma   90.00
#
_symmetry.space_group_name_H-M   'P 1'
#
loop_
_entity.id
_entity.type
_entity.pdbx_description
1 polymer ?
#
loop_
_entity_poly.entity_id
_entity_poly.type
_entity_poly.pdbx_seq_one_letter_code
_entity_poly.pdbx_strand_id
1 'polypeptide(L)'
;FIFTSIAAYGLDASWLGKIITSYEVDKLVELNNKININIAGEGGEFESLVLDCPLFNKHLTIKEYEIKEIDDYTATMIINRAELN
;
A
#
# COMPACT_ATOMS: atom_id res chain seq x y z
N PHE A 1 4.79 2.01 -6.74
CA PHE A 1 4.17 0.82 -6.12
C PHE A 1 2.92 1.25 -5.37
N ILE A 2 2.11 0.31 -4.90
CA ILE A 2 0.93 0.53 -4.05
C ILE A 2 1.05 -0.27 -2.77
N PHE A 3 0.27 0.06 -1.74
CA PHE A 3 0.03 -0.86 -0.64
C PHE A 3 -1.12 -1.81 -0.97
N THR A 4 -0.94 -3.07 -0.60
CA THR A 4 -1.92 -4.16 -0.75
C THR A 4 -2.43 -4.68 0.57
N SER A 5 -1.75 -4.41 1.68
CA SER A 5 -2.29 -4.61 3.03
C SER A 5 -1.77 -3.53 3.96
N ILE A 6 -2.49 -3.34 5.05
CA ILE A 6 -2.09 -2.53 6.20
C ILE A 6 -2.42 -3.32 7.48
N ALA A 7 -1.59 -3.16 8.51
CA ALA A 7 -1.76 -3.81 9.82
C ALA A 7 -1.09 -3.00 10.94
N ALA A 8 -1.24 -1.68 10.92
CA ALA A 8 -0.60 -0.79 11.88
C ALA A 8 -1.47 0.41 12.21
N TYR A 9 -1.51 0.77 13.50
CA TYR A 9 -2.18 1.97 13.98
C TYR A 9 -1.80 3.20 13.15
N GLY A 10 -2.77 4.01 12.74
CA GLY A 10 -2.57 5.21 11.93
C GLY A 10 -2.55 4.98 10.41
N LEU A 11 -2.53 3.74 9.93
CA LEU A 11 -2.82 3.40 8.54
C LEU A 11 -4.27 2.92 8.44
N ASP A 12 -5.10 3.60 7.67
CA ASP A 12 -6.48 3.19 7.38
C ASP A 12 -6.63 2.64 5.95
N ALA A 13 -7.83 2.16 5.61
CA ALA A 13 -8.11 1.59 4.29
C ALA A 13 -7.85 2.57 3.11
N SER A 14 -7.72 3.88 3.35
CA SER A 14 -7.44 4.87 2.31
C SER A 14 -6.02 4.77 1.73
N TRP A 15 -5.12 4.06 2.42
CA TRP A 15 -3.77 3.76 1.93
C TRP A 15 -3.74 2.65 0.88
N LEU A 16 -4.76 1.77 0.85
CA LEU A 16 -4.79 0.61 -0.04
C LEU A 16 -5.06 1.01 -1.49
N GLY A 17 -4.29 0.41 -2.41
CA GLY A 17 -4.41 0.69 -3.85
C GLY A 17 -3.91 2.07 -4.28
N LYS A 18 -3.51 2.92 -3.34
CA LYS A 18 -2.98 4.25 -3.61
C LYS A 18 -1.53 4.16 -4.07
N ILE A 19 -1.19 4.91 -5.14
CA ILE A 19 0.19 5.04 -5.60
C ILE A 19 1.00 5.77 -4.53
N ILE A 20 2.07 5.12 -4.06
CA ILE A 20 2.99 5.73 -3.10
C ILE A 20 3.98 6.62 -3.84
N THR A 21 3.86 7.92 -3.63
CA THR A 21 4.79 8.94 -4.09
C THR A 21 5.56 9.54 -2.92
N SER A 22 6.43 10.52 -3.16
CA SER A 22 7.09 11.26 -2.07
C SER A 22 6.08 11.89 -1.10
N TYR A 23 4.90 12.28 -1.58
CA TYR A 23 3.85 12.86 -0.74
C TYR A 23 3.27 11.85 0.26
N GLU A 24 3.06 10.60 -0.14
CA GLU A 24 2.65 9.53 0.79
C GLU A 24 3.77 9.17 1.76
N VAL A 25 5.02 9.22 1.31
CA VAL A 25 6.19 9.02 2.17
C VAL A 25 6.25 10.10 3.25
N ASP A 26 6.01 11.37 2.92
CA ASP A 26 5.97 12.46 3.91
C ASP A 26 4.89 12.21 4.97
N LYS A 27 3.73 11.65 4.59
CA LYS A 27 2.69 11.24 5.56
C LYS A 27 3.14 10.09 6.46
N LEU A 28 3.88 9.13 5.94
CA LEU A 28 4.47 8.06 6.76
C LEU A 28 5.52 8.63 7.74
N VAL A 29 6.29 9.64 7.32
CA VAL A 29 7.21 10.37 8.21
C VAL A 29 6.44 11.11 9.32
N GLU A 30 5.32 11.76 8.99
CA GLU A 30 4.46 12.39 10.00
C GLU A 30 3.88 11.38 10.99
N LEU A 31 3.45 10.20 10.52
CA LEU A 31 3.00 9.11 11.37
C LEU A 31 4.14 8.56 12.23
N ASN A 32 5.34 8.39 11.66
CA ASN A 32 6.50 7.95 12.42
C ASN A 32 6.82 8.91 13.57
N ASN A 33 6.78 10.22 13.33
CA ASN A 33 6.98 11.21 14.39
C ASN A 33 5.91 11.18 15.49
N LYS A 34 4.68 10.76 15.17
CA LYS A 34 3.56 10.72 16.13
C LYS A 34 3.48 9.41 16.91
N ILE A 35 3.73 8.28 16.24
CA ILE A 35 3.42 6.94 16.75
C ILE A 35 4.52 5.91 16.49
N ASN A 36 5.69 6.34 15.98
CA ASN A 36 6.86 5.50 15.71
C ASN A 36 6.61 4.32 14.76
N ILE A 37 5.71 4.48 13.79
CA ILE A 37 5.52 3.48 12.72
C ILE A 37 6.82 3.30 11.91
N ASN A 38 7.19 2.07 11.53
CA ASN A 38 8.32 1.89 10.62
C ASN A 38 7.93 2.38 9.21
N ILE A 39 8.62 3.41 8.72
CA ILE A 39 8.33 4.04 7.42
C ILE A 39 8.51 3.05 6.26
N ALA A 40 9.43 2.11 6.40
CA ALA A 40 9.73 1.09 5.38
C ALA A 40 8.84 -0.17 5.51
N GLY A 41 8.01 -0.27 6.55
CA GLY A 41 7.09 -1.40 6.74
C GLY A 41 7.75 -2.71 7.17
N GLU A 42 8.98 -2.69 7.70
CA GLU A 42 9.74 -3.90 8.03
C GLU A 42 9.10 -4.77 9.14
N GLY A 43 8.22 -4.19 9.95
CA GLY A 43 7.48 -4.89 11.00
C GLY A 43 6.17 -5.53 10.51
N GLY A 44 5.87 -5.44 9.21
CA GLY A 44 4.60 -5.86 8.64
C GLY A 44 3.50 -4.81 8.74
N GLU A 45 3.86 -3.52 8.88
CA GLU A 45 2.90 -2.43 8.94
C GLU A 45 2.06 -2.31 7.67
N PHE A 46 2.65 -2.64 6.52
CA PHE A 46 1.98 -2.76 5.24
C PHE A 46 2.73 -3.75 4.33
N GLU A 47 2.02 -4.33 3.37
CA GLU A 47 2.62 -5.04 2.23
C GLU A 47 2.44 -4.21 0.96
N SER A 48 3.36 -4.34 0.01
CA SER A 48 3.35 -3.54 -1.21
C SER A 48 3.42 -4.36 -2.50
N LEU A 49 2.88 -3.78 -3.57
CA LEU A 49 2.97 -4.33 -4.93
C LEU A 49 3.58 -3.31 -5.89
N VAL A 50 4.68 -3.70 -6.54
CA VAL A 50 5.31 -2.90 -7.60
C VAL A 50 4.52 -3.07 -8.90
N LEU A 51 3.84 -2.00 -9.32
CA LEU A 51 3.07 -1.98 -10.56
C LEU A 51 3.93 -1.77 -11.81
N ASP A 52 5.02 -1.02 -11.67
CA ASP A 52 5.93 -0.69 -12.77
C ASP A 52 7.34 -0.40 -12.23
N CYS A 53 8.36 -0.77 -12.99
CA CYS A 53 9.75 -0.40 -12.71
C CYS A 53 10.59 -0.45 -13.99
N PRO A 54 11.79 0.18 -14.03
CA PRO A 54 12.62 0.24 -15.24
C PRO A 54 13.02 -1.10 -15.84
N LEU A 55 12.95 -2.19 -15.06
CA LEU A 55 13.25 -3.55 -15.52
C LEU A 55 12.05 -4.22 -16.19
N PHE A 56 10.85 -3.65 -16.09
CA PHE A 56 9.63 -4.23 -16.64
C PHE A 56 9.44 -3.78 -18.09
N ASN A 57 9.16 -4.74 -18.98
CA ASN A 57 8.83 -4.46 -20.39
C ASN A 57 7.39 -3.94 -20.59
N LYS A 58 6.55 -4.12 -19.57
CA LYS A 58 5.13 -3.79 -19.51
C LYS A 58 4.75 -3.46 -18.08
N HIS A 59 3.81 -2.54 -17.89
CA HIS A 59 3.34 -2.21 -16.55
C HIS A 59 2.11 -3.03 -16.18
N LEU A 60 1.97 -3.34 -14.89
CA LEU A 60 0.81 -4.04 -14.35
C LEU A 60 -0.31 -3.02 -14.07
N THR A 61 -1.47 -3.26 -14.66
CA THR A 61 -2.68 -2.46 -14.39
C THR A 61 -3.74 -3.32 -13.72
N ILE A 62 -4.15 -2.90 -12.53
CA ILE A 62 -5.24 -3.53 -11.77
C ILE A 62 -6.57 -3.13 -12.40
N LYS A 63 -7.43 -4.11 -12.70
CA LYS A 63 -8.76 -3.89 -13.30
C LYS A 63 -9.87 -4.07 -12.28
N GLU A 64 -9.76 -5.09 -11.44
CA GLU A 64 -10.78 -5.45 -10.46
C GLU A 64 -10.10 -5.84 -9.15
N TYR A 65 -10.60 -5.28 -8.05
CA TYR A 65 -10.15 -5.58 -6.71
C TYR A 65 -11.29 -5.37 -5.71
N GLU A 66 -11.13 -5.92 -4.52
CA GLU A 66 -11.97 -5.70 -3.35
C GLU A 66 -11.10 -5.37 -2.14
N ILE A 67 -11.63 -4.58 -1.20
CA ILE A 67 -10.98 -4.32 0.08
C ILE A 67 -11.67 -5.16 1.15
N LYS A 68 -10.88 -5.92 1.91
CA LYS A 68 -11.30 -6.66 3.09
C LYS A 68 -10.78 -5.96 4.32
N GLU A 69 -11.66 -5.20 4.97
CA GLU A 69 -11.38 -4.56 6.26
C GLU A 69 -11.63 -5.57 7.38
N ILE A 70 -10.69 -5.67 8.32
CA ILE A 70 -10.82 -6.44 9.56
C ILE A 70 -11.17 -5.50 10.70
N ASP A 71 -10.46 -4.38 10.79
CA ASP A 71 -10.70 -3.26 11.69
C ASP A 71 -10.16 -1.95 11.07
N ASP A 72 -10.27 -0.84 11.81
CA ASP A 72 -9.87 0.50 11.37
C ASP A 72 -8.41 0.59 10.86
N TYR A 73 -7.53 -0.30 11.32
CA TYR A 73 -6.09 -0.27 11.04
C TYR A 73 -5.54 -1.54 10.39
N THR A 74 -6.43 -2.48 10.06
CA THR A 74 -6.09 -3.77 9.47
C THR A 74 -7.02 -4.05 8.30
N ALA A 75 -6.46 -4.03 7.09
CA ALA A 75 -7.20 -4.26 5.86
C ALA A 75 -6.30 -4.81 4.76
N THR A 76 -6.88 -5.54 3.82
CA THR A 76 -6.18 -6.10 2.65
C THR A 76 -6.94 -5.84 1.37
N MET A 77 -6.25 -5.34 0.35
CA MET A 77 -6.71 -5.23 -1.03
C MET A 77 -6.48 -6.55 -1.75
N ILE A 78 -7.56 -7.24 -2.11
CA ILE A 78 -7.51 -8.48 -2.89
C ILE A 78 -7.68 -8.12 -4.36
N ILE A 79 -6.62 -8.30 -5.15
CA ILE A 79 -6.63 -8.05 -6.59
C ILE A 79 -7.20 -9.29 -7.29
N ASN A 80 -8.39 -9.15 -7.88
CA ASN A 80 -9.10 -10.22 -8.57
C ASN A 80 -8.69 -10.33 -10.05
N ARG A 81 -8.35 -9.20 -10.68
CA ARG A 81 -7.91 -9.15 -12.08
C ARG A 81 -6.91 -8.02 -12.31
N ALA A 82 -5.82 -8.35 -13.00
CA ALA A 82 -4.82 -7.41 -13.49
C ALA A 82 -4.34 -7.81 -14.89
N GLU A 83 -3.83 -6.83 -15.64
CA GLU A 83 -3.38 -7.00 -17.02
C GLU A 83 -1.99 -6.37 -17.21
N LEU A 84 -1.21 -6.92 -18.13
CA LEU A 84 0.07 -6.35 -18.54
C LEU A 84 -0.14 -5.46 -19.77
N ASN A 85 0.18 -4.18 -19.63
CA ASN A 85 0.13 -3.19 -20.70
C ASN A 85 1.51 -2.97 -21.29
#